data_AF-A0AAD7G777-F1
#
_entry.id   AF-A0AAD7G777-F1
#
_cell.length_a   1.000
_cell.length_b   1.000
_cell.length_c   1.000
_cell.angle_alpha   90.00
_cell.angle_beta   90.00
_cell.angle_gamma   90.00
#
_symmetry.space_group_name_H-M   'P 1'
#
loop_
_entity.id
_entity.type
_entity.pdbx_description
1 polymer ?
#
loop_
_entity_poly.entity_id
_entity_poly.type
_entity_poly.pdbx_seq_one_letter_code
_entity_poly.pdbx_strand_id
1 'polypeptide(L)'
;IDKPVSLNTACRYLDKLGYRFKCPTKDQYVDRHEHPDVVYYRDKIYLPQYFKLQEQVAIFDKNGNPIHNDFSEMGRHVIIWYHDQSIFYAHNRRHKTWYHKDSPAKPYQKGEGYSFMVADY
;
A
#
# COMPACT_ATOMS: atom_id res chain seq x y z
N ILE A 1 -41.85 -11.47 -26.49
CA ILE A 1 -40.60 -10.75 -26.86
C ILE A 1 -39.51 -11.78 -26.65
N ASP A 2 -39.12 -12.49 -27.70
CA ASP A 2 -38.46 -13.80 -27.53
C ASP A 2 -36.95 -13.74 -27.82
N LYS A 3 -36.42 -12.54 -28.08
CA LYS A 3 -35.00 -12.32 -28.33
C LYS A 3 -34.36 -11.67 -27.10
N PRO A 4 -33.26 -12.24 -26.58
CA PRO A 4 -32.52 -11.61 -25.49
C PRO A 4 -31.94 -10.27 -25.94
N VAL A 5 -31.87 -9.32 -25.02
CA VAL A 5 -31.27 -8.01 -25.26
C VAL A 5 -29.78 -8.20 -25.60
N SER A 6 -29.31 -7.56 -26.67
CA SER A 6 -27.89 -7.61 -27.03
C SER A 6 -27.04 -6.82 -26.02
N LEU A 7 -25.76 -7.20 -25.87
CA LEU A 7 -24.82 -6.49 -25.01
C LEU A 7 -24.75 -4.99 -25.36
N ASN A 8 -24.70 -4.66 -26.66
CA ASN A 8 -24.65 -3.27 -27.11
C ASN A 8 -25.90 -2.48 -26.70
N THR A 9 -27.08 -3.10 -26.79
CA THR A 9 -28.31 -2.47 -26.33
C THR A 9 -28.26 -2.25 -24.82
N ALA A 10 -27.87 -3.26 -24.04
CA ALA A 10 -27.72 -3.14 -22.59
C ALA A 10 -26.73 -2.03 -22.17
N CYS A 11 -25.56 -1.95 -22.80
CA CYS A 11 -24.57 -0.89 -22.55
C CYS A 11 -25.12 0.51 -22.85
N ARG A 12 -25.85 0.68 -23.96
CA ARG A 12 -26.51 1.95 -24.31
C ARG A 12 -27.60 2.33 -23.30
N TYR A 13 -28.33 1.36 -22.78
CA TYR A 13 -29.32 1.59 -21.72
C TYR A 13 -28.64 2.06 -20.43
N LEU A 14 -27.55 1.40 -20.01
CA LEU A 14 -26.79 1.79 -18.83
C LEU A 14 -26.24 3.22 -18.94
N ASP A 15 -25.69 3.58 -20.10
CA ASP A 15 -25.20 4.95 -20.35
C ASP A 15 -26.34 5.99 -20.27
N LYS A 16 -27.49 5.71 -20.88
CA LYS A 16 -28.70 6.55 -20.75
C LYS A 16 -29.22 6.69 -19.33
N LEU A 17 -29.08 5.64 -18.52
CA LEU A 17 -29.42 5.64 -17.09
C LEU A 17 -28.34 6.33 -16.23
N GLY A 18 -27.30 6.90 -16.84
CA GLY A 18 -26.24 7.62 -16.13
C GLY A 18 -25.15 6.72 -15.54
N TYR A 19 -25.09 5.44 -15.91
CA TYR A 19 -24.00 4.55 -15.51
C TYR A 19 -22.79 4.69 -16.44
N ARG A 20 -21.59 4.60 -15.86
CA ARG A 20 -20.32 4.63 -16.59
C ARG A 20 -19.47 3.42 -16.21
N PHE A 21 -18.85 2.80 -17.21
CA PHE A 21 -17.90 1.71 -17.00
C PHE A 21 -16.54 2.30 -16.59
N LYS A 22 -16.25 2.31 -15.29
CA LYS A 22 -15.03 2.92 -14.72
C LYS A 22 -14.48 2.08 -13.55
N CYS A 23 -13.24 2.36 -13.16
CA CYS A 23 -12.73 1.90 -11.88
C CYS A 23 -13.40 2.71 -10.74
N PRO A 24 -13.63 2.11 -9.55
CA PRO A 24 -14.04 2.87 -8.38
C PRO A 24 -12.99 3.95 -8.09
N THR A 25 -13.45 5.13 -7.69
CA THR A 25 -12.57 6.14 -7.12
C THR A 25 -12.07 5.63 -5.78
N LYS A 26 -10.75 5.53 -5.62
CA LYS A 26 -10.09 5.17 -4.35
C LYS A 26 -10.06 6.39 -3.44
N ASP A 27 -11.20 7.03 -3.26
CA ASP A 27 -11.27 8.23 -2.43
C ASP A 27 -11.56 7.79 -1.01
N GLN A 28 -10.66 8.17 -0.10
CA GLN A 28 -10.67 7.96 1.35
C GLN A 28 -10.03 6.65 1.83
N TYR A 29 -8.70 6.63 1.82
CA TYR A 29 -7.98 6.12 3.00
C TYR A 29 -7.61 7.33 3.84
N VAL A 30 -8.21 7.46 5.02
CA VAL A 30 -7.63 8.32 6.06
C VAL A 30 -6.51 7.50 6.66
N ASP A 31 -5.31 7.65 6.09
CA ASP A 31 -4.14 7.06 6.71
C ASP A 31 -3.97 7.74 8.08
N ARG A 32 -3.97 6.93 9.15
CA ARG A 32 -3.76 7.45 10.51
C ARG A 32 -2.32 7.90 10.74
N HIS A 33 -1.46 7.85 9.72
CA HIS A 33 -0.09 8.33 9.78
C HIS A 33 0.03 9.77 10.29
N GLU A 34 -0.93 10.63 9.97
CA GLU A 34 -0.95 12.04 10.41
C GLU A 34 -1.61 12.25 11.79
N HIS A 35 -2.11 11.18 12.42
CA HIS A 35 -2.75 11.31 13.74
C HIS A 35 -1.71 11.78 14.78
N PRO A 36 -2.04 12.73 15.68
CA PRO A 36 -1.07 13.35 16.57
C PRO A 36 -0.25 12.39 17.44
N ASP A 37 -0.83 11.25 17.83
CA ASP A 37 -0.15 10.20 18.59
C ASP A 37 0.91 9.45 17.76
N VAL A 38 0.62 9.14 16.50
CA VAL A 38 1.53 8.50 15.54
C VAL A 38 2.69 9.43 15.23
N VAL A 39 2.39 10.71 14.97
CA VAL A 39 3.41 11.74 14.74
C VAL A 39 4.28 11.93 15.99
N TYR A 40 3.67 12.03 17.17
CA TYR A 40 4.41 12.13 18.44
C TYR A 40 5.34 10.93 18.65
N TYR A 41 4.82 9.72 18.47
CA TYR A 41 5.62 8.50 18.62
C TYR A 41 6.78 8.45 17.61
N ARG A 42 6.50 8.75 16.34
CA ARG A 42 7.50 8.81 15.27
C ARG A 42 8.62 9.77 15.64
N ASP A 43 8.27 11.00 16.00
CA ASP A 43 9.23 12.10 16.16
C ASP A 43 9.96 12.06 17.51
N LYS A 44 9.31 11.61 18.58
CA LYS A 44 9.87 11.62 19.95
C LYS A 44 10.49 10.31 20.39
N ILE A 45 10.09 9.18 19.81
CA ILE A 45 10.53 7.85 20.26
C ILE A 45 11.28 7.13 19.14
N TYR A 46 10.61 6.90 18.01
CA TYR A 46 11.16 6.06 16.95
C TYR A 46 12.40 6.67 16.28
N LEU A 47 12.30 7.90 15.76
CA LEU A 47 13.41 8.54 15.05
C LEU A 47 14.67 8.72 15.92
N PRO A 48 14.58 9.20 17.19
CA PRO A 48 15.76 9.30 18.04
C PRO A 48 16.42 7.95 18.36
N GLN A 49 15.63 6.89 18.55
CA GLN A 49 16.18 5.54 18.76
C GLN A 49 16.85 5.00 17.50
N TYR A 50 16.22 5.23 16.34
CA TYR A 50 16.73 4.81 15.06
C TYR A 50 18.06 5.51 14.72
N PHE A 51 18.20 6.82 14.96
CA PHE A 51 19.47 7.53 14.74
C PHE A 51 20.61 6.99 15.61
N LYS A 52 20.35 6.68 16.90
CA LYS A 52 21.34 6.05 17.78
C LYS A 52 21.79 4.67 17.27
N LEU A 53 20.86 3.90 16.72
CA LEU A 53 21.20 2.61 16.12
C LEU A 53 22.00 2.82 14.83
N GLN A 54 21.62 3.79 14.00
CA GLN A 54 22.28 4.10 12.72
C GLN A 54 23.75 4.51 12.92
N GLU A 55 24.11 5.17 14.02
CA GLU A 55 25.52 5.45 14.38
C GLU A 55 26.37 4.18 14.53
N GLN A 56 25.75 3.03 14.83
CA GLN A 56 26.39 1.74 15.04
C GLN A 56 26.21 0.75 13.85
N VAL A 57 25.51 1.18 12.81
CA VAL A 57 25.25 0.36 11.62
C VAL A 57 26.42 0.46 10.65
N ALA A 58 26.89 -0.68 10.14
CA ALA A 58 27.86 -0.65 9.04
C ALA A 58 27.20 -0.06 7.78
N ILE A 59 27.83 0.98 7.26
CA ILE A 59 27.49 1.57 5.97
C ILE A 59 28.35 0.86 4.92
N PHE A 60 27.76 0.41 3.83
CA PHE A 60 28.48 -0.22 2.72
C PHE A 60 28.42 0.67 1.47
N ASP A 61 29.49 0.66 0.68
CA ASP A 61 29.51 1.31 -0.62
C ASP A 61 28.72 0.50 -1.66
N LYS A 62 28.58 1.04 -2.87
CA LYS A 62 27.90 0.36 -3.99
C LYS A 62 28.57 -0.94 -4.43
N ASN A 63 29.83 -1.15 -4.05
CA ASN A 63 30.61 -2.34 -4.36
C ASN A 63 30.60 -3.36 -3.20
N GLY A 64 29.86 -3.08 -2.12
CA GLY A 64 29.76 -3.93 -0.94
C GLY A 64 30.94 -3.82 0.03
N ASN A 65 31.83 -2.84 -0.12
CA ASN A 65 32.90 -2.60 0.85
C ASN A 65 32.35 -1.82 2.04
N PRO A 66 32.72 -2.18 3.28
CA PRO A 66 32.35 -1.40 4.45
C PRO A 66 32.99 -0.01 4.35
N ILE A 67 32.15 1.03 4.28
CA ILE A 67 32.53 2.42 4.54
C ILE A 67 32.61 2.54 6.05
N HIS A 68 33.70 2.05 6.63
CA HIS A 68 33.82 2.07 8.07
C HIS A 68 34.15 3.48 8.58
N ASN A 69 33.27 4.01 9.42
CA ASN A 69 33.64 4.90 10.52
C ASN A 69 34.10 3.96 11.63
N ASP A 70 35.38 3.98 12.01
CA ASP A 70 35.94 3.15 13.08
C ASP A 70 34.91 2.95 14.21
N PHE A 71 34.55 1.70 14.54
CA PHE A 71 33.67 1.35 15.66
C PHE A 71 34.42 1.68 16.96
N SER A 72 34.81 2.94 17.14
CA SER A 72 35.52 3.39 18.31
C SER A 72 34.53 3.38 19.47
N GLU A 73 34.91 2.60 20.49
CA GLU A 73 34.45 2.64 21.88
C GLU A 73 33.47 1.55 22.37
N MET A 74 32.69 0.84 21.53
CA MET A 74 31.71 -0.16 22.05
C MET A 74 31.70 -1.58 21.45
N GLY A 75 32.40 -1.84 20.35
CA GLY A 75 32.66 -3.20 19.85
C GLY A 75 31.45 -4.06 19.43
N ARG A 76 30.25 -3.51 19.27
CA ARG A 76 29.06 -4.25 18.80
C ARG A 76 28.58 -3.69 17.47
N HIS A 77 28.50 -4.57 16.48
CA HIS A 77 27.97 -4.27 15.15
C HIS A 77 26.45 -4.43 15.13
N VAL A 78 25.72 -3.40 14.69
CA VAL A 78 24.27 -3.43 14.53
C VAL A 78 23.91 -3.63 13.05
N ILE A 79 23.09 -4.63 12.75
CA ILE A 79 22.50 -4.83 11.42
C ILE A 79 21.00 -4.56 11.53
N ILE A 80 20.52 -3.55 10.81
CA ILE A 80 19.07 -3.28 10.71
C ILE A 80 18.53 -4.07 9.54
N TRP A 81 17.62 -5.00 9.84
CA TRP A 81 16.87 -5.74 8.83
C TRP A 81 15.59 -4.99 8.50
N TYR A 82 15.49 -4.50 7.28
CA TYR A 82 14.25 -3.97 6.74
C TYR A 82 13.50 -5.13 6.10
N HIS A 83 12.30 -5.41 6.58
CA HIS A 83 11.41 -6.37 5.94
C HIS A 83 10.20 -5.60 5.43
N ASP A 84 9.85 -5.82 4.17
CA ASP A 84 8.55 -5.42 3.64
C ASP A 84 7.67 -6.66 3.44
N GLN A 85 6.41 -6.56 3.85
CA GLN A 85 5.43 -7.63 3.72
C GLN A 85 4.49 -7.31 2.56
N SER A 86 4.57 -8.11 1.51
CA SER A 86 3.66 -8.03 0.37
C SER A 86 2.50 -9.00 0.54
N ILE A 87 1.27 -8.51 0.34
CA ILE A 87 0.05 -9.33 0.38
C ILE A 87 -0.52 -9.42 -1.04
N PHE A 88 -0.66 -10.65 -1.55
CA PHE A 88 -1.25 -10.94 -2.85
C PHE A 88 -2.63 -11.57 -2.67
N TYR A 89 -3.66 -10.99 -3.28
CA TYR A 89 -5.02 -11.56 -3.25
C TYR A 89 -5.28 -12.42 -4.49
N ALA A 90 -5.92 -13.58 -4.28
CA ALA A 90 -6.42 -14.38 -5.38
C ALA A 90 -7.55 -13.62 -6.10
N HIS A 91 -7.58 -13.68 -7.44
CA HIS A 91 -8.59 -13.03 -8.29
C HIS A 91 -8.58 -11.49 -8.31
N ASN A 92 -7.42 -10.83 -8.16
CA ASN A 92 -7.24 -9.37 -8.30
C ASN A 92 -7.46 -8.86 -9.75
N ARG A 93 -8.55 -9.30 -10.40
CA ARG A 93 -8.84 -9.08 -11.82
C ARG A 93 -10.31 -8.76 -12.00
N ARG A 94 -10.62 -7.47 -11.80
CA ARG A 94 -11.41 -6.58 -12.68
C ARG A 94 -12.12 -5.55 -11.81
N HIS A 95 -11.37 -4.51 -11.45
CA HIS A 95 -11.90 -3.33 -10.75
C HIS A 95 -12.81 -2.45 -11.63
N LYS A 96 -13.01 -2.78 -12.91
CA LYS A 96 -13.90 -2.02 -13.79
C LYS A 96 -15.31 -2.61 -13.73
N THR A 97 -16.23 -1.79 -13.24
CA THR A 97 -17.67 -2.11 -13.24
C THR A 97 -18.48 -0.87 -13.62
N TRP A 98 -19.80 -1.03 -13.75
CA TRP A 98 -20.72 0.07 -14.03
C TRP A 98 -21.08 0.80 -12.74
N TYR A 99 -20.72 2.07 -12.65
CA TYR A 99 -21.10 2.96 -11.53
C TYR A 99 -22.03 4.05 -12.02
N HIS A 100 -23.08 4.35 -11.26
CA HIS A 100 -23.88 5.54 -11.53
C HIS A 100 -23.01 6.80 -11.35
N LYS A 101 -23.19 7.79 -12.23
CA LYS A 101 -22.42 9.05 -12.21
C LYS A 101 -22.46 9.78 -10.86
N ASP A 102 -23.57 9.63 -10.14
CA ASP A 102 -23.81 10.26 -8.83
C ASP A 102 -23.60 9.29 -7.64
N SER A 103 -23.07 8.08 -7.87
CA SER A 103 -22.75 7.17 -6.76
C SER A 103 -21.60 7.72 -5.91
N PRO A 104 -21.73 7.72 -4.58
CA PRO A 104 -20.64 8.13 -3.69
C PRO A 104 -19.47 7.14 -3.80
N ALA A 105 -18.25 7.63 -3.58
CA ALA A 105 -17.08 6.79 -3.38
C ALA A 105 -17.31 5.96 -2.11
N LYS A 106 -17.38 4.64 -2.25
CA LYS A 106 -17.45 3.75 -1.08
C LYS A 106 -16.03 3.43 -0.64
N PRO A 107 -15.71 3.55 0.65
CA PRO A 107 -14.44 3.08 1.19
C PRO A 107 -14.21 1.63 0.79
N TYR A 108 -13.01 1.37 0.28
CA TYR A 108 -12.64 0.03 -0.13
C TYR A 108 -12.43 -0.84 1.12
N GLN A 109 -13.14 -1.97 1.21
CA GLN A 109 -12.89 -2.95 2.25
C GLN A 109 -11.54 -3.62 1.98
N LYS A 110 -10.67 -3.66 3.00
CA LYS A 110 -9.34 -4.22 2.85
C LYS A 110 -9.42 -5.73 2.59
N GLY A 111 -9.07 -6.13 1.36
CA GLY A 111 -8.90 -7.51 0.93
C GLY A 111 -10.07 -8.06 0.11
N GLU A 112 -9.75 -8.92 -0.85
CA GLU A 112 -10.72 -9.49 -1.83
C GLU A 112 -10.96 -10.99 -1.63
N GLY A 113 -10.63 -11.52 -0.45
CA GLY A 113 -10.73 -12.95 -0.13
C GLY A 113 -9.36 -13.54 0.23
N TYR A 114 -9.10 -14.78 -0.20
CA TYR A 114 -7.87 -15.49 0.13
C TYR A 114 -6.63 -14.73 -0.33
N SER A 115 -5.72 -14.53 0.62
CA SER A 115 -4.45 -13.84 0.40
C SER A 115 -3.26 -14.75 0.66
N PHE A 116 -2.20 -14.55 -0.11
CA PHE A 116 -0.88 -15.10 0.13
C PHE A 116 0.03 -13.97 0.63
N MET A 117 0.64 -14.16 1.80
CA MET A 117 1.61 -13.21 2.35
C MET A 117 3.02 -13.67 2.00
N VAL A 118 3.83 -12.76 1.51
CA VAL A 118 5.25 -12.98 1.24
C VAL A 118 6.02 -11.94 2.05
N ALA A 119 6.98 -12.41 2.82
CA ALA A 119 7.90 -11.59 3.61
C ALA A 119 9.31 -12.09 3.29
N ASP A 120 9.94 -11.51 2.27
CA ASP A 120 11.36 -11.73 1.97
C ASP A 120 11.82 -10.76 0.87
N TYR A 121 12.50 -9.68 1.25
CA TYR A 121 13.28 -8.77 0.40
C TYR A 121 14.35 -8.07 1.24
#